data_AF-A0A1H3MJB1-F1
#
_entry.id   AF-A0A1H3MJB1-F1
#
_cell.length_a   1.000
_cell.length_b   1.000
_cell.length_c   1.000
_cell.angle_alpha   90.00
_cell.angle_beta   90.00
_cell.angle_gamma   90.00
#
_symmetry.space_group_name_H-M   'P 1'
#
loop_
_entity.id
_entity.type
_entity.pdbx_description
1 polymer ?
#
loop_
_entity_poly.entity_id
_entity_poly.type
_entity_poly.pdbx_seq_one_letter_code
_entity_poly.pdbx_strand_id
1 'polypeptide(L)'
;MTDLSNWQPLGWFPPATLEGNFTRLERLTVAGHAAALHAANPTDAAHWAYMPYGPYPDLDVYRLWAAGAESSDDPVFYAIHGPQGWGGVASFMRIDRSNGVIEIGNIALSPGLQRTPASTEAIHLMIDHAFAAGFRRVEWKCNAENAVSRRAALRYGFTYEGTFRQHMVVKAANRDTAWFAIVDGDWPRLRAAHRAWLDPENFDTSGRQKESLAELTAR
;
A
#
# COMPACT_ATOMS: atom_id res chain seq x y z
N MET A 1 -17.23 -22.83 -0.32
CA MET A 1 -16.88 -22.11 0.92
C MET A 1 -15.72 -22.83 1.55
N THR A 2 -14.68 -22.11 1.96
CA THR A 2 -13.55 -22.69 2.73
C THR A 2 -14.08 -23.21 4.07
N ASP A 3 -13.72 -24.44 4.44
CA ASP A 3 -14.03 -24.98 5.76
C ASP A 3 -13.16 -24.27 6.81
N LEU A 4 -13.81 -23.72 7.85
CA LEU A 4 -13.19 -22.95 8.92
C LEU A 4 -13.32 -23.62 10.29
N SER A 5 -13.79 -24.87 10.34
CA SER A 5 -13.96 -25.64 11.57
C SER A 5 -12.66 -25.76 12.38
N ASN A 6 -11.51 -25.73 11.71
CA ASN A 6 -10.18 -25.80 12.31
C ASN A 6 -9.40 -24.47 12.23
N TRP A 7 -10.08 -23.34 12.03
CA TRP A 7 -9.42 -22.03 11.95
C TRP A 7 -8.64 -21.71 13.25
N GLN A 8 -7.43 -21.18 13.09
CA GLN A 8 -6.57 -20.74 14.19
C GLN A 8 -6.00 -19.36 13.88
N PRO A 9 -5.71 -18.54 14.91
CA PRO A 9 -5.02 -17.27 14.72
C PRO A 9 -3.71 -17.44 13.96
N LEU A 10 -3.41 -16.51 13.06
CA LEU A 10 -2.20 -16.57 12.23
C LEU A 10 -0.93 -16.32 13.06
N GLY A 11 0.06 -17.19 12.90
CA GLY A 11 1.43 -17.01 13.42
C GLY A 11 2.27 -16.05 12.58
N TRP A 12 1.70 -14.94 12.13
CA TRP A 12 2.34 -14.02 11.19
C TRP A 12 3.33 -13.08 11.87
N PHE A 13 4.47 -12.86 11.21
CA PHE A 13 5.46 -11.85 11.55
C PHE A 13 5.79 -11.02 10.32
N PRO A 14 6.01 -9.71 10.48
CA PRO A 14 6.34 -8.85 9.36
C PRO A 14 7.69 -9.23 8.75
N PRO A 15 7.78 -9.43 7.42
CA PRO A 15 9.04 -9.76 6.76
C PRO A 15 10.01 -8.58 6.84
N ALA A 16 11.31 -8.85 6.90
CA ALA A 16 12.31 -7.77 6.88
C ALA A 16 12.30 -7.01 5.53
N THR A 17 12.13 -7.76 4.44
CA THR A 17 12.14 -7.26 3.07
C THR A 17 11.06 -7.95 2.23
N LEU A 18 10.49 -7.22 1.27
CA LEU A 18 9.74 -7.79 0.15
C LEU A 18 10.44 -7.39 -1.15
N GLU A 19 10.78 -8.34 -2.00
CA GLU A 19 11.60 -8.11 -3.19
C GLU A 19 10.87 -8.57 -4.46
N GLY A 20 10.89 -7.71 -5.48
CA GLY A 20 10.35 -7.97 -6.81
C GLY A 20 11.34 -7.53 -7.90
N ASN A 21 10.86 -7.45 -9.14
CA ASN A 21 11.69 -7.15 -10.31
C ASN A 21 11.97 -5.65 -10.49
N PHE A 22 11.04 -4.79 -10.09
CA PHE A 22 11.08 -3.34 -10.24
C PHE A 22 11.28 -2.60 -8.92
N THR A 23 10.99 -3.24 -7.79
CA THR A 23 11.08 -2.62 -6.46
C THR A 23 11.55 -3.60 -5.40
N ARG A 24 12.02 -3.02 -4.29
CA ARG A 24 12.13 -3.71 -3.01
C ARG A 24 11.56 -2.83 -1.91
N LEU A 25 10.98 -3.47 -0.91
CA LEU A 25 10.46 -2.84 0.29
C LEU A 25 11.29 -3.32 1.46
N GLU A 26 11.75 -2.40 2.30
CA GLU A 26 12.50 -2.70 3.52
C GLU A 26 11.76 -2.10 4.71
N ARG A 27 11.83 -2.75 5.88
CA ARG A 27 11.31 -2.16 7.13
C ARG A 27 11.82 -0.73 7.27
N LEU A 28 10.92 0.21 7.52
CA LEU A 28 11.28 1.62 7.62
C LEU A 28 12.23 1.82 8.81
N THR A 29 13.42 2.35 8.56
CA THR A 29 14.36 2.80 9.58
C THR A 29 14.68 4.28 9.39
N VAL A 30 14.87 5.01 10.48
CA VAL A 30 15.31 6.41 10.45
C VAL A 30 16.68 6.51 9.77
N ALA A 31 17.60 5.64 10.15
CA ALA A 31 18.98 5.67 9.67
C ALA A 31 19.09 5.35 8.17
N GLY A 32 18.32 4.38 7.67
CA GLY A 32 18.40 3.93 6.29
C GLY A 32 17.61 4.81 5.31
N HIS A 33 16.47 5.37 5.73
CA HIS A 33 15.48 5.85 4.77
C HIS A 33 15.08 7.33 4.94
N ALA A 34 15.12 7.89 6.14
CA ALA A 34 14.49 9.19 6.42
C ALA A 34 15.00 10.32 5.51
N ALA A 35 16.32 10.42 5.30
CA ALA A 35 16.91 11.46 4.48
C ALA A 35 16.45 11.39 3.01
N ALA A 36 16.50 10.19 2.41
CA ALA A 36 16.11 9.99 1.02
C ALA A 36 14.60 10.17 0.81
N LEU A 37 13.79 9.63 1.73
CA LEU A 37 12.33 9.79 1.68
C LEU A 37 11.90 11.25 1.86
N HIS A 38 12.52 12.00 2.78
CA HIS A 38 12.25 13.42 2.93
C HIS A 38 12.62 14.19 1.65
N ALA A 39 13.80 13.93 1.08
CA ALA A 39 14.26 14.60 -0.15
C ALA A 39 13.36 14.29 -1.36
N ALA A 40 12.79 13.09 -1.44
CA ALA A 40 11.91 12.70 -2.54
C ALA A 40 10.49 13.26 -2.42
N ASN A 41 10.00 13.52 -1.19
CA ASN A 41 8.61 13.93 -0.97
C ASN A 41 8.43 15.45 -1.06
N PRO A 42 7.33 15.92 -1.68
CA PRO A 42 6.98 17.33 -1.68
C PRO A 42 6.62 17.82 -0.27
N THR A 43 6.91 19.09 0.02
CA THR A 43 6.53 19.76 1.27
C THR A 43 5.18 20.49 1.17
N ASP A 44 4.53 20.47 0.00
CA ASP A 44 3.26 21.15 -0.22
C ASP A 44 2.07 20.40 0.41
N ALA A 45 1.08 21.14 0.89
CA ALA A 45 -0.07 20.55 1.58
C ALA A 45 -0.96 19.69 0.67
N ALA A 46 -0.95 19.89 -0.65
CA ALA A 46 -1.83 19.17 -1.57
C ALA A 46 -1.39 17.69 -1.69
N HIS A 47 -0.08 17.42 -1.65
CA HIS A 47 0.45 16.07 -1.60
C HIS A 47 -0.06 15.27 -0.37
N TRP A 48 -0.17 15.95 0.78
CA TRP A 48 -0.51 15.33 2.07
C TRP A 48 -1.99 15.52 2.46
N ALA A 49 -2.82 16.05 1.56
CA ALA A 49 -4.19 16.49 1.85
C ALA A 49 -5.05 15.39 2.50
N TYR A 50 -4.87 14.14 2.09
CA TYR A 50 -5.63 12.99 2.59
C TYR A 50 -4.84 12.08 3.55
N MET A 51 -3.63 12.46 3.92
CA MET A 51 -2.82 11.73 4.90
C MET A 51 -3.12 12.23 6.32
N PRO A 52 -3.11 11.36 7.33
CA PRO A 52 -3.31 11.77 8.73
C PRO A 52 -2.14 12.59 9.29
N TYR A 53 -1.00 12.57 8.60
CA TYR A 53 0.24 13.27 8.93
C TYR A 53 0.75 14.10 7.75
N GLY A 54 1.91 14.73 7.93
CA GLY A 54 2.53 15.64 6.96
C GLY A 54 1.71 16.94 6.75
N PRO A 55 2.23 17.89 5.95
CA PRO A 55 3.56 17.87 5.33
C PRO A 55 4.70 17.94 6.35
N TYR A 56 5.92 17.61 5.92
CA TYR A 56 7.13 17.71 6.72
C TYR A 56 7.98 18.86 6.17
N PRO A 57 8.16 19.96 6.92
CA PRO A 57 8.86 21.13 6.41
C PRO A 57 10.38 20.95 6.37
N ASP A 58 10.92 20.05 7.21
CA ASP A 58 12.33 19.76 7.29
C ASP A 58 12.59 18.30 7.71
N LEU A 59 13.86 17.91 7.57
CA LEU A 59 14.32 16.55 7.81
C LEU A 59 14.20 16.13 9.27
N ASP A 60 14.34 17.04 10.23
CA ASP A 60 14.28 16.68 11.65
C ASP A 60 12.84 16.36 12.06
N VAL A 61 11.86 17.10 11.54
CA VAL A 61 10.43 16.75 11.69
C VAL A 61 10.13 15.41 11.02
N TYR A 62 10.68 15.14 9.83
CA TYR A 62 10.50 13.83 9.17
C TYR A 62 11.13 12.69 9.97
N ARG A 63 12.33 12.88 10.54
CA ARG A 63 13.00 11.89 11.40
C ARG A 63 12.19 11.57 12.63
N LEU A 64 11.55 12.57 13.26
CA LEU A 64 10.69 12.35 14.41
C LEU A 64 9.49 11.45 14.06
N TRP A 65 8.83 11.72 12.92
CA TRP A 65 7.77 10.84 12.43
C TRP A 65 8.30 9.44 12.10
N ALA A 66 9.43 9.35 11.40
CA ALA A 66 10.03 8.08 11.00
C ALA A 66 10.44 7.24 12.22
N ALA A 67 10.89 7.85 13.32
CA ALA A 67 11.21 7.14 14.56
C ALA A 67 9.96 6.51 15.20
N GLY A 68 8.83 7.22 15.18
CA GLY A 68 7.54 6.66 15.61
C GLY A 68 7.08 5.51 14.70
N ALA A 69 7.27 5.65 13.39
CA ALA A 69 6.91 4.63 12.41
C ALA A 69 7.83 3.38 12.46
N GLU A 70 9.12 3.56 12.74
CA GLU A 70 10.11 2.48 12.90
C GLU A 70 9.82 1.63 14.16
N SER A 71 9.44 2.28 15.26
CA SER A 71 9.15 1.61 16.54
C SER A 71 7.74 1.01 16.65
N SER A 72 6.90 1.19 15.63
CA SER A 72 5.51 0.74 15.64
C SER A 72 5.36 -0.72 15.21
N ASP A 73 4.58 -1.47 15.98
CA ASP A 73 4.17 -2.85 15.68
C ASP A 73 2.86 -2.93 14.89
N ASP A 74 2.07 -1.85 14.89
CA ASP A 74 0.88 -1.63 14.05
C ASP A 74 0.54 -0.13 14.04
N PRO A 75 0.73 0.58 12.90
CA PRO A 75 1.16 0.09 11.59
C PRO A 75 2.62 -0.39 11.53
N VAL A 76 2.88 -1.40 10.71
CA VAL A 76 4.21 -1.86 10.33
C VAL A 76 4.65 -1.20 9.03
N PHE A 77 5.56 -0.23 9.11
CA PHE A 77 5.99 0.56 7.96
C PHE A 77 7.13 -0.07 7.15
N TYR A 78 7.05 0.12 5.83
CA TYR A 78 8.08 -0.20 4.85
C TYR A 78 8.43 1.05 4.03
N ALA A 79 9.72 1.23 3.74
CA ALA A 79 10.19 2.14 2.70
C ALA A 79 10.17 1.42 1.34
N ILE A 80 9.81 2.13 0.28
CA ILE A 80 9.68 1.61 -1.09
C ILE A 80 10.80 2.18 -1.95
N HIS A 81 11.61 1.30 -2.53
CA HIS A 81 12.67 1.67 -3.46
C HIS A 81 12.12 1.83 -4.87
N GLY A 82 12.28 3.02 -5.46
CA GLY A 82 11.90 3.31 -6.83
C GLY A 82 13.09 3.45 -7.78
N PRO A 83 12.82 3.85 -9.04
CA PRO A 83 13.86 4.12 -10.03
C PRO A 83 14.84 5.23 -9.63
N GLN A 84 14.40 6.16 -8.77
CA GLN A 84 15.19 7.30 -8.28
C GLN A 84 15.69 7.10 -6.83
N GLY A 85 15.64 5.87 -6.31
CA GLY A 85 15.96 5.54 -4.91
C GLY A 85 14.72 5.48 -4.01
N TRP A 86 14.91 5.61 -2.70
CA TRP A 86 13.81 5.56 -1.72
C TRP A 86 12.83 6.71 -1.94
N GLY A 87 11.60 6.36 -2.31
CA GLY A 87 10.63 7.35 -2.79
C GLY A 87 9.23 7.16 -2.25
N GLY A 88 8.99 6.25 -1.32
CA GLY A 88 7.66 6.08 -0.75
C GLY A 88 7.66 5.25 0.51
N VAL A 89 6.51 5.28 1.17
CA VAL A 89 6.20 4.42 2.31
C VAL A 89 4.83 3.78 2.12
N ALA A 90 4.67 2.59 2.67
CA ALA A 90 3.40 1.91 2.87
C ALA A 90 3.50 1.06 4.15
N SER A 91 2.36 0.63 4.67
CA SER A 91 2.33 -0.17 5.90
C SER A 91 1.31 -1.30 5.83
N PHE A 92 1.63 -2.40 6.50
CA PHE A 92 0.61 -3.30 7.00
C PHE A 92 0.05 -2.73 8.29
N MET A 93 -1.26 -2.68 8.46
CA MET A 93 -1.88 -2.11 9.65
C MET A 93 -3.21 -2.77 9.98
N ARG A 94 -3.74 -2.46 11.17
CA ARG A 94 -4.97 -3.07 11.72
C ARG A 94 -4.95 -4.58 11.58
N ILE A 95 -3.86 -5.18 12.05
CA ILE A 95 -3.55 -6.59 11.87
C ILE A 95 -4.40 -7.41 12.84
N ASP A 96 -5.40 -8.11 12.29
CA ASP A 96 -6.24 -9.04 13.03
C ASP A 96 -5.86 -10.47 12.67
N ARG A 97 -4.93 -11.03 13.43
CA ARG A 97 -4.47 -12.42 13.26
C ARG A 97 -5.55 -13.42 13.60
N SER A 98 -6.46 -13.07 14.53
CA SER A 98 -7.53 -13.94 14.99
C SER A 98 -8.59 -14.18 13.92
N ASN A 99 -8.83 -13.20 13.04
CA ASN A 99 -9.78 -13.33 11.93
C ASN A 99 -9.10 -13.40 10.54
N GLY A 100 -7.77 -13.27 10.48
CA GLY A 100 -7.02 -13.29 9.23
C GLY A 100 -7.32 -12.05 8.36
N VAL A 101 -7.42 -10.88 8.98
CA VAL A 101 -7.66 -9.60 8.30
C VAL A 101 -6.45 -8.68 8.46
N ILE A 102 -6.06 -7.99 7.40
CA ILE A 102 -4.97 -6.99 7.42
C ILE A 102 -5.30 -5.84 6.48
N GLU A 103 -4.86 -4.63 6.79
CA GLU A 103 -4.98 -3.48 5.91
C GLU A 103 -3.63 -3.09 5.33
N ILE A 104 -3.62 -2.71 4.05
CA ILE A 104 -2.49 -1.99 3.44
C ILE A 104 -2.87 -0.51 3.43
N GLY A 105 -2.11 0.30 4.18
CA GLY A 105 -2.44 1.70 4.43
C GLY A 105 -1.21 2.56 4.61
N ASN A 106 -1.43 3.83 4.98
CA ASN A 106 -0.37 4.85 5.10
C ASN A 106 0.52 4.98 3.86
N ILE A 107 -0.07 4.82 2.66
CA ILE A 107 0.66 4.88 1.40
C ILE A 107 0.93 6.33 1.02
N ALA A 108 2.20 6.72 1.03
CA ALA A 108 2.68 8.01 0.52
C ALA A 108 3.80 7.75 -0.47
N LEU A 109 3.62 8.18 -1.72
CA LEU A 109 4.55 7.95 -2.83
C LEU A 109 4.99 9.30 -3.40
N SER A 110 6.29 9.52 -3.51
CA SER A 110 6.87 10.69 -4.16
C SER A 110 6.44 10.78 -5.63
N PRO A 111 6.46 11.98 -6.23
CA PRO A 111 6.17 12.15 -7.66
C PRO A 111 6.99 11.24 -8.57
N GLY A 112 8.27 11.00 -8.24
CA GLY A 112 9.16 10.12 -9.01
C GLY A 112 8.84 8.63 -8.90
N LEU A 113 8.08 8.21 -7.88
CA LEU A 113 7.62 6.83 -7.70
C LEU A 113 6.18 6.63 -8.21
N GLN A 114 5.34 7.66 -8.18
CA GLN A 114 3.94 7.56 -8.63
C GLN A 114 3.84 7.12 -10.09
N ARG A 115 2.86 6.24 -10.38
CA ARG A 115 2.55 5.75 -11.73
C ARG A 115 3.73 5.02 -12.42
N THR A 116 4.61 4.39 -11.63
CA THR A 116 5.68 3.52 -12.12
C THR A 116 5.35 2.04 -11.91
N PRO A 117 5.98 1.10 -12.65
CA PRO A 117 5.91 -0.32 -12.35
C PRO A 117 6.29 -0.64 -10.90
N ALA A 118 7.36 0.00 -10.38
CA ALA A 118 7.80 -0.14 -8.99
C ALA A 118 6.68 0.16 -7.97
N SER A 119 5.90 1.24 -8.17
CA SER A 119 4.78 1.55 -7.27
C SER A 119 3.64 0.52 -7.32
N THR A 120 3.39 -0.09 -8.47
CA THR A 120 2.39 -1.16 -8.59
C THR A 120 2.90 -2.46 -7.99
N GLU A 121 4.15 -2.82 -8.26
CA GLU A 121 4.77 -4.01 -7.72
C GLU A 121 4.87 -3.95 -6.20
N ALA A 122 5.10 -2.78 -5.61
CA ALA A 122 5.13 -2.62 -4.17
C ALA A 122 3.82 -3.08 -3.51
N ILE A 123 2.68 -2.66 -4.08
CA ILE A 123 1.36 -3.07 -3.59
C ILE A 123 1.10 -4.54 -3.91
N HIS A 124 1.50 -5.03 -5.09
CA HIS A 124 1.44 -6.45 -5.43
C HIS A 124 2.15 -7.32 -4.39
N LEU A 125 3.40 -7.01 -4.06
CA LEU A 125 4.22 -7.76 -3.11
C LEU A 125 3.59 -7.79 -1.71
N MET A 126 3.03 -6.66 -1.26
CA MET A 126 2.35 -6.60 0.04
C MET A 126 1.08 -7.47 0.07
N ILE A 127 0.27 -7.41 -0.99
CA ILE A 127 -0.93 -8.25 -1.10
C ILE A 127 -0.53 -9.74 -1.19
N ASP A 128 0.46 -10.06 -2.03
CA ASP A 128 0.94 -11.44 -2.23
C ASP A 128 1.46 -12.03 -0.93
N HIS A 129 2.25 -11.24 -0.18
CA HIS A 129 2.75 -11.65 1.11
C HIS A 129 1.63 -11.91 2.12
N ALA A 130 0.62 -11.03 2.20
CA ALA A 130 -0.49 -11.20 3.13
C ALA A 130 -1.25 -12.52 2.85
N PHE A 131 -1.60 -12.78 1.58
CA PHE A 131 -2.30 -14.03 1.25
C PHE A 131 -1.41 -15.26 1.41
N ALA A 132 -0.12 -15.18 1.07
CA ALA A 132 0.83 -16.27 1.32
C ALA A 132 1.00 -16.58 2.81
N ALA A 133 0.86 -15.57 3.68
CA ALA A 133 0.87 -15.71 5.13
C ALA A 133 -0.44 -16.28 5.71
N GLY A 134 -1.47 -16.52 4.88
CA GLY A 134 -2.74 -17.08 5.29
C GLY A 134 -3.79 -16.05 5.73
N PHE A 135 -3.54 -14.75 5.53
CA PHE A 135 -4.61 -13.76 5.65
C PHE A 135 -5.70 -14.07 4.64
N ARG A 136 -6.95 -13.95 5.08
CA ARG A 136 -8.14 -14.25 4.28
C ARG A 136 -8.75 -13.00 3.67
N ARG A 137 -8.34 -11.83 4.14
CA ARG A 137 -8.84 -10.54 3.73
C ARG A 137 -7.76 -9.47 3.83
N VAL A 138 -7.56 -8.76 2.72
CA VAL A 138 -6.70 -7.57 2.64
C VAL A 138 -7.58 -6.35 2.38
N GLU A 139 -7.48 -5.35 3.24
CA GLU A 139 -8.29 -4.14 3.20
C GLU A 139 -7.53 -2.96 2.61
N TRP A 140 -8.27 -2.08 1.94
CA TRP A 140 -7.83 -0.74 1.55
C TRP A 140 -8.88 0.27 2.00
N LYS A 141 -8.43 1.35 2.64
CA LYS A 141 -9.29 2.46 3.05
C LYS A 141 -8.73 3.80 2.65
N CYS A 142 -9.63 4.70 2.32
CA CYS A 142 -9.28 6.09 2.07
C CYS A 142 -10.43 7.02 2.41
N ASN A 143 -10.14 8.32 2.46
CA ASN A 143 -11.20 9.33 2.46
C ASN A 143 -12.04 9.15 1.18
N ALA A 144 -13.37 9.16 1.29
CA ALA A 144 -14.30 9.00 0.17
C ALA A 144 -14.11 10.07 -0.93
N GLU A 145 -13.59 11.24 -0.57
CA GLU A 145 -13.24 12.34 -1.47
C GLU A 145 -11.87 12.15 -2.15
N ASN A 146 -11.03 11.24 -1.67
CA ASN A 146 -9.75 10.91 -2.29
C ASN A 146 -9.96 10.03 -3.53
N ALA A 147 -10.38 10.65 -4.62
CA ALA A 147 -10.66 9.97 -5.89
C ALA A 147 -9.43 9.25 -6.47
N VAL A 148 -8.22 9.74 -6.19
CA VAL A 148 -6.97 9.09 -6.64
C VAL A 148 -6.77 7.76 -5.93
N SER A 149 -6.90 7.72 -4.60
CA SER A 149 -6.78 6.49 -3.82
C SER A 149 -7.90 5.49 -4.12
N ARG A 150 -9.15 5.97 -4.29
CA ARG A 150 -10.28 5.11 -4.71
C ARG A 150 -10.04 4.44 -6.06
N ARG A 151 -9.55 5.20 -7.05
CA ARG A 151 -9.20 4.64 -8.36
C ARG A 151 -8.03 3.67 -8.27
N ALA A 152 -7.06 3.91 -7.40
CA ALA A 152 -5.95 3.00 -7.17
C ALA A 152 -6.44 1.66 -6.60
N ALA A 153 -7.28 1.69 -5.57
CA ALA A 153 -7.87 0.48 -4.97
C ALA A 153 -8.59 -0.37 -6.03
N LEU A 154 -9.47 0.24 -6.82
CA LEU A 154 -10.18 -0.43 -7.91
C LEU A 154 -9.21 -0.99 -8.97
N ARG A 155 -8.21 -0.20 -9.38
CA ARG A 155 -7.18 -0.64 -10.34
C ARG A 155 -6.41 -1.88 -9.85
N TYR A 156 -6.16 -1.99 -8.55
CA TYR A 156 -5.48 -3.16 -7.97
C TYR A 156 -6.39 -4.39 -7.82
N GLY A 157 -7.69 -4.25 -8.09
CA GLY A 157 -8.67 -5.33 -7.98
C GLY A 157 -9.41 -5.40 -6.63
N PHE A 158 -9.28 -4.39 -5.77
CA PHE A 158 -10.09 -4.34 -4.56
C PHE A 158 -11.56 -4.04 -4.89
N THR A 159 -12.47 -4.77 -4.26
CA THR A 159 -13.92 -4.59 -4.38
C THR A 159 -14.41 -3.57 -3.36
N TYR A 160 -15.22 -2.60 -3.78
CA TYR A 160 -15.84 -1.62 -2.87
C TYR A 160 -16.96 -2.26 -2.03
N GLU A 161 -16.94 -2.02 -0.73
CA GLU A 161 -17.89 -2.64 0.21
C GLU A 161 -18.77 -1.63 0.95
N GLY A 162 -18.44 -0.35 0.92
CA GLY A 162 -19.27 0.67 1.55
C GLY A 162 -18.51 1.92 1.97
N THR A 163 -19.27 2.91 2.44
CA THR A 163 -18.72 4.14 3.01
C THR A 163 -19.25 4.32 4.42
N PHE A 164 -18.33 4.43 5.38
CA PHE A 164 -18.67 4.83 6.74
C PHE A 164 -18.73 6.36 6.79
N ARG A 165 -19.94 6.89 6.96
CA ARG A 165 -20.19 8.34 7.07
C ARG A 165 -19.71 8.85 8.40
N GLN A 166 -19.08 10.03 8.40
CA GLN A 166 -18.51 10.68 9.59
C GLN A 166 -17.60 9.75 10.41
N HIS A 167 -16.85 8.88 9.74
CA HIS A 167 -16.02 7.89 10.40
C HIS A 167 -14.92 8.53 11.26
N MET A 168 -14.33 9.64 10.79
CA MET A 168 -13.25 10.32 11.50
C MET A 168 -13.30 11.84 11.32
N VAL A 169 -12.64 12.56 12.23
CA VAL A 169 -12.20 13.95 12.01
C VAL A 169 -10.70 13.92 11.76
N VAL A 170 -10.24 14.38 10.60
CA VAL A 170 -8.81 14.41 10.22
C VAL A 170 -8.47 15.82 9.77
N LYS A 171 -7.42 16.42 10.37
CA LYS A 171 -7.01 17.80 10.08
C LYS A 171 -8.18 18.80 10.16
N ALA A 172 -8.99 18.67 11.22
CA ALA A 172 -10.20 19.45 11.48
C ALA A 172 -11.32 19.37 10.41
N ALA A 173 -11.28 18.38 9.51
CA ALA A 173 -12.30 18.13 8.51
C ALA A 173 -12.99 16.78 8.71
N ASN A 174 -14.26 16.67 8.28
CA ASN A 174 -14.97 15.41 8.24
C ASN A 174 -14.29 14.44 7.27
N ARG A 175 -14.19 13.17 7.67
CA ARG A 175 -13.77 12.08 6.79
C ARG A 175 -14.83 10.99 6.79
N ASP A 176 -15.52 10.91 5.67
CA ASP A 176 -16.20 9.68 5.25
C ASP A 176 -15.13 8.70 4.76
N THR A 177 -15.20 7.44 5.17
CA THR A 177 -14.20 6.44 4.78
C THR A 177 -14.80 5.43 3.82
N ALA A 178 -14.26 5.37 2.61
CA ALA A 178 -14.57 4.34 1.63
C ALA A 178 -13.74 3.08 1.92
N TRP A 179 -14.42 1.93 1.98
CA TRP A 179 -13.85 0.63 2.29
C TRP A 179 -13.80 -0.25 1.04
N PHE A 180 -12.66 -0.89 0.84
CA PHE A 180 -12.46 -1.87 -0.21
C PHE A 180 -11.70 -3.08 0.33
N ALA A 181 -11.89 -4.24 -0.30
CA ALA A 181 -11.19 -5.45 0.08
C ALA A 181 -10.90 -6.40 -1.09
N ILE A 182 -9.88 -7.23 -0.91
CA ILE A 182 -9.65 -8.47 -1.66
C ILE A 182 -9.78 -9.61 -0.65
N VAL A 183 -10.46 -10.70 -1.02
CA VAL A 183 -10.49 -11.93 -0.22
C VAL A 183 -9.61 -13.02 -0.83
N ASP A 184 -9.27 -14.02 -0.01
CA ASP A 184 -8.42 -15.16 -0.38
C ASP A 184 -8.83 -15.83 -1.70
N GLY A 185 -10.14 -16.02 -1.92
CA GLY A 185 -10.68 -16.61 -3.14
C GLY A 185 -10.45 -15.78 -4.42
N ASP A 186 -10.34 -14.45 -4.30
CA ASP A 186 -10.12 -13.56 -5.45
C ASP A 186 -8.64 -13.54 -5.86
N TRP A 187 -7.75 -13.74 -4.89
CA TRP A 187 -6.33 -13.46 -5.06
C TRP A 187 -5.66 -14.27 -6.16
N PRO A 188 -5.87 -15.59 -6.33
CA PRO A 188 -5.19 -16.34 -7.39
C PRO A 188 -5.38 -15.75 -8.79
N ARG A 189 -6.60 -15.29 -9.11
CA ARG A 189 -6.92 -14.62 -10.38
C ARG A 189 -6.26 -13.24 -10.46
N LEU A 190 -6.42 -12.43 -9.41
CA LEU A 190 -5.83 -11.08 -9.36
C LEU A 190 -4.30 -11.11 -9.41
N ARG A 191 -3.68 -12.07 -8.74
CA ARG A 191 -2.23 -12.31 -8.77
C ARG A 191 -1.74 -12.58 -10.19
N ALA A 192 -2.47 -13.39 -10.96
CA ALA A 192 -2.16 -13.65 -12.36
C ALA A 192 -2.27 -12.36 -13.21
N ALA A 193 -3.31 -11.56 -13.00
CA ALA A 193 -3.47 -10.26 -13.66
C ALA A 193 -2.33 -9.27 -13.32
N HIS A 194 -1.93 -9.19 -12.05
CA HIS A 194 -0.79 -8.36 -11.63
C HIS A 194 0.52 -8.83 -12.26
N ARG A 195 0.78 -10.15 -12.28
CA ARG A 195 1.97 -10.72 -12.89
C ARG A 195 2.03 -10.50 -14.39
N ALA A 196 0.90 -10.65 -15.10
CA ALA A 196 0.82 -10.35 -16.52
C ALA A 196 1.09 -8.86 -16.79
N TRP A 197 0.58 -7.97 -15.93
CA TRP A 197 0.85 -6.55 -16.06
C TRP A 197 2.31 -6.18 -15.79
N LEU A 198 2.94 -6.83 -14.80
CA LEU A 198 4.33 -6.64 -14.41
C LEU A 198 5.33 -7.36 -15.34
N ASP A 199 4.86 -8.20 -16.25
CA ASP A 199 5.73 -8.84 -17.22
C ASP A 199 6.44 -7.75 -18.06
N PRO A 200 7.78 -7.77 -18.21
CA PRO A 200 8.49 -6.83 -19.08
C PRO A 200 7.92 -6.77 -20.50
N GLU A 201 7.37 -7.88 -21.01
CA GLU A 201 6.71 -7.93 -22.32
C GLU A 201 5.42 -7.11 -22.38
N ASN A 202 4.83 -6.71 -21.25
CA ASN A 202 3.70 -5.79 -21.23
C ASN A 202 4.11 -4.32 -21.42
N PHE A 203 5.39 -3.99 -21.58
CA PHE A 203 5.86 -2.62 -21.80
C PHE A 203 6.50 -2.47 -23.19
N ASP A 204 6.20 -1.37 -23.89
CA ASP A 204 6.88 -1.02 -25.15
C ASP A 204 8.28 -0.45 -24.91
N THR A 205 9.04 -0.19 -25.97
CA THR A 205 10.39 0.36 -25.89
C THR A 205 10.45 1.77 -25.29
N SER A 206 9.32 2.46 -25.18
CA SER A 206 9.17 3.76 -24.52
C SER A 206 8.68 3.64 -23.07
N GLY A 207 8.55 2.42 -22.54
CA GLY A 207 8.07 2.13 -21.19
C GLY A 207 6.55 2.28 -21.02
N ARG A 208 5.77 2.36 -22.10
CA ARG A 208 4.31 2.44 -22.03
C ARG A 208 3.73 1.03 -21.93
N GLN A 209 2.79 0.84 -21.00
CA GLN A 209 2.06 -0.43 -20.86
C GLN A 209 1.25 -0.73 -22.14
N LYS A 210 1.22 -1.99 -22.57
CA LYS A 210 0.43 -2.51 -23.70
C LYS A 210 -1.00 -2.81 -23.25
N GLU A 211 -1.14 -3.45 -22.08
CA GLU A 211 -2.42 -3.68 -21.40
C GLU A 211 -2.41 -3.00 -20.02
N SER A 212 -3.55 -2.44 -19.61
CA SER A 212 -3.65 -1.82 -18.29
C SER A 212 -4.00 -2.84 -17.20
N LEU A 213 -3.49 -2.61 -15.98
CA LEU A 213 -3.85 -3.46 -14.85
C LEU A 213 -5.36 -3.45 -14.55
N ALA A 214 -6.03 -2.32 -14.81
CA ALA A 214 -7.47 -2.21 -14.61
C ALA A 214 -8.25 -3.14 -15.56
N GLU A 215 -7.84 -3.26 -16.82
CA GLU A 215 -8.44 -4.21 -17.75
C GLU A 215 -8.16 -5.67 -17.35
N LEU A 216 -6.93 -5.96 -16.93
CA LEU A 216 -6.52 -7.31 -16.53
C LEU A 216 -7.24 -7.78 -15.26
N THR A 217 -7.43 -6.91 -14.28
CA THR A 217 -8.12 -7.23 -13.02
C THR A 217 -9.64 -7.31 -13.16
N ALA A 218 -10.21 -6.74 -14.23
CA ALA A 218 -11.64 -6.79 -14.54
C ALA A 218 -12.09 -8.05 -15.32
N ARG A 219 -11.16 -8.87 -15.81
CA ARG A 219 -11.43 -10.16 -16.48
C ARG A 219 -11.86 -11.24 -15.49
#